data_AF-A0A455U1S2-F1
#
_entry.id   AF-A0A455U1S2-F1
#
_cell.length_a   1.000
_cell.length_b   1.000
_cell.length_c   1.000
_cell.angle_alpha   90.00
_cell.angle_beta   90.00
_cell.angle_gamma   90.00
#
_symmetry.space_group_name_H-M   'P 1'
#
loop_
_entity.id
_entity.type
_entity.pdbx_description
1 polymer ?
#
loop_
_entity_poly.entity_id
_entity_poly.type
_entity_poly.pdbx_seq_one_letter_code
_entity_poly.pdbx_strand_id
1 'polypeptide(L)'
;MELMVVNLLHKGRIGLAPMEGVIDALTRDLLTRQVGFDWTVTEFVRVVDARLPPRVFYKHCPELAQPPVTTPSGIPVHLQLLGSDPTALSGQCAPGSQAWRGER
;
A
#
# COMPACT_ATOMS: atom_id res chain seq x y z
N MET A 1 10.64 -12.36 25.66
CA MET A 1 10.50 -12.97 24.33
C MET A 1 10.75 -11.87 23.32
N GLU A 2 12.03 -11.56 23.11
CA GLU A 2 12.47 -10.54 22.14
C GLU A 2 12.22 -11.08 20.75
N LEU A 3 11.28 -10.48 20.02
CA LEU A 3 11.26 -10.60 18.57
C LEU A 3 12.51 -9.88 18.07
N MET A 4 13.58 -10.63 17.81
CA MET A 4 14.70 -10.17 17.01
C MET A 4 14.16 -9.88 15.61
N VAL A 5 13.67 -8.66 15.38
CA VAL A 5 13.56 -8.14 14.03
C VAL A 5 14.99 -8.07 13.53
N VAL A 6 15.33 -9.02 12.67
CA VAL A 6 16.66 -9.21 12.08
C VAL A 6 17.16 -7.83 11.66
N ASN A 7 18.25 -7.39 12.29
CA ASN A 7 18.93 -6.14 11.94
C ASN A 7 19.51 -6.31 10.53
N LEU A 8 18.68 -6.08 9.53
CA LEU A 8 19.06 -6.14 8.12
C LEU A 8 19.77 -4.83 7.79
N LEU A 9 21.02 -4.71 8.23
CA LEU A 9 22.04 -3.87 7.60
C LEU A 9 22.39 -4.42 6.20
N HIS A 10 21.36 -4.70 5.39
CA HIS A 10 21.53 -5.04 3.99
C HIS A 10 21.65 -3.72 3.21
N LYS A 11 22.63 -3.64 2.31
CA LYS A 11 22.76 -2.52 1.35
C LYS A 11 21.62 -2.49 0.30
N GLY A 12 20.53 -3.21 0.55
CA GLY A 12 19.38 -3.36 -0.33
C GLY A 12 18.15 -2.77 0.34
N ARG A 13 17.15 -2.46 -0.48
CA ARG A 13 15.88 -1.94 0.00
C ARG A 13 14.95 -3.07 0.47
N ILE A 14 14.25 -2.86 1.58
CA ILE A 14 13.39 -3.85 2.22
C ILE A 14 11.96 -3.34 2.18
N GLY A 15 11.10 -4.08 1.48
CA GLY A 15 9.68 -3.79 1.38
C GLY A 15 8.84 -4.74 2.24
N LEU A 16 7.82 -4.22 2.92
CA LEU A 16 6.77 -5.06 3.48
C LEU A 16 5.89 -5.62 2.36
N ALA A 17 5.83 -6.95 2.30
CA ALA A 17 5.03 -7.67 1.32
C ALA A 17 3.52 -7.54 1.60
N PRO A 18 2.69 -7.52 0.55
CA PRO A 18 1.24 -7.51 0.67
C PRO A 18 0.74 -8.86 1.18
N MET A 19 -0.01 -8.88 2.28
CA MET A 19 -0.66 -10.08 2.80
C MET A 19 -2.11 -9.75 3.17
N GLU A 20 -3.05 -10.24 2.36
CA GLU A 20 -4.48 -10.06 2.56
C GLU A 20 -4.92 -10.64 3.91
N GLY A 21 -5.69 -9.86 4.68
CA GLY A 21 -6.18 -10.24 5.99
C GLY A 21 -5.14 -10.26 7.11
N VAL A 22 -3.89 -9.89 6.82
CA VAL A 22 -2.79 -9.88 7.81
C VAL A 22 -2.17 -8.47 7.95
N ILE A 23 -1.79 -7.85 6.84
CA ILE A 23 -1.15 -6.53 6.84
C ILE A 23 -2.19 -5.46 6.50
N ASP A 24 -3.15 -5.30 7.41
CA ASP A 24 -4.08 -4.18 7.36
C ASP A 24 -3.40 -2.86 7.76
N ALA A 25 -4.11 -1.74 7.64
CA ALA A 25 -3.54 -0.41 7.93
C ALA A 25 -2.99 -0.29 9.36
N LEU A 26 -3.63 -0.93 10.33
CA LEU A 26 -3.18 -0.93 11.72
C LEU A 26 -1.90 -1.75 11.89
N THR A 27 -1.87 -2.96 11.34
CA THR A 27 -0.70 -3.85 11.43
C THR A 27 0.50 -3.24 10.70
N ARG A 28 0.26 -2.61 9.55
CA ARG A 28 1.28 -1.84 8.82
C ARG A 28 1.85 -0.70 9.66
N ASP A 29 1.02 0.08 10.34
CA ASP A 29 1.50 1.12 11.25
C ASP A 29 2.37 0.51 12.38
N LEU A 30 1.90 -0.56 13.02
CA LEU A 30 2.65 -1.22 14.09
C LEU A 30 4.02 -1.74 13.63
N LEU A 31 4.10 -2.34 12.44
CA LEU A 31 5.34 -2.87 11.88
C LEU A 31 6.31 -1.78 11.40
N THR A 32 5.79 -0.66 10.89
CA THR A 32 6.60 0.45 10.36
C THR A 32 7.10 1.43 11.42
N ARG A 33 6.62 1.31 12.66
CA ARG A 33 7.17 2.07 13.81
C ARG A 33 8.62 1.69 14.14
N GLN A 34 9.04 0.47 13.79
CA GLN A 34 10.42 0.05 13.93
C GLN A 34 11.18 0.36 12.64
N VAL A 35 12.41 0.88 12.79
CA VAL A 35 13.30 1.13 11.64
C VAL A 35 13.66 -0.20 11.00
N GLY A 36 13.47 -0.31 9.68
CA GLY A 36 13.80 -1.53 8.93
C GLY A 36 13.09 -1.71 7.60
N PHE A 37 12.08 -0.89 7.30
CA PHE A 37 11.33 -0.94 6.03
C PHE A 37 11.48 0.36 5.25
N ASP A 38 11.78 0.24 3.95
CA ASP A 38 11.87 1.38 3.02
C ASP A 38 10.51 1.74 2.41
N TRP A 39 9.64 0.74 2.20
CA TRP A 39 8.25 0.92 1.75
C TRP A 39 7.37 -0.24 2.21
N THR A 40 6.08 -0.08 2.02
CA THR A 40 5.09 -1.11 2.32
C THR A 40 4.01 -1.12 1.25
N VAL A 41 3.46 -2.31 0.98
CA VAL A 41 2.40 -2.51 0.00
C VAL A 41 1.11 -2.86 0.74
N THR A 42 -0.01 -2.31 0.27
CA THR A 42 -1.34 -2.62 0.83
C THR A 42 -1.77 -4.03 0.48
N GLU A 43 -2.85 -4.49 1.10
CA GLU A 43 -3.62 -5.60 0.53
C GLU A 43 -4.00 -5.32 -0.93
N PHE A 44 -4.15 -6.38 -1.72
CA PHE A 44 -4.50 -6.21 -3.13
C PHE A 44 -5.96 -5.80 -3.28
N VAL A 45 -6.20 -4.84 -4.16
CA VAL A 45 -7.54 -4.45 -4.60
C VAL A 45 -7.86 -5.24 -5.85
N ARG A 46 -8.85 -6.13 -5.76
CA ARG A 46 -9.29 -6.93 -6.90
C ARG A 46 -10.11 -6.08 -7.89
N VAL A 47 -9.59 -5.89 -9.09
CA VAL A 47 -10.25 -5.23 -10.22
C VAL A 47 -10.74 -6.32 -11.17
N VAL A 48 -12.05 -6.28 -11.48
CA VAL A 48 -12.69 -7.27 -12.36
C VAL A 48 -13.03 -6.55 -13.68
N ASP A 49 -14.18 -5.89 -13.75
CA ASP A 49 -14.69 -5.38 -15.05
C ASP A 49 -15.03 -3.88 -15.04
N ALA A 50 -15.12 -3.27 -13.84
CA ALA A 50 -15.63 -1.91 -13.68
C ALA A 50 -14.78 -1.08 -12.70
N ARG A 51 -14.87 0.25 -12.85
CA ARG A 51 -14.20 1.21 -11.97
C ARG A 51 -14.71 1.06 -10.55
N LEU A 52 -13.79 0.85 -9.61
CA LEU A 52 -14.16 0.64 -8.22
C LEU A 52 -14.53 1.97 -7.54
N PRO A 53 -15.51 1.96 -6.62
CA PRO A 53 -15.88 3.17 -5.90
C PRO A 53 -14.74 3.61 -4.95
N PRO A 54 -14.58 4.93 -4.70
CA PRO A 54 -13.53 5.50 -3.85
C PRO A 54 -13.37 4.80 -2.50
N ARG A 55 -14.49 4.38 -1.88
CA ARG A 55 -14.51 3.72 -0.56
C ARG A 55 -13.65 2.45 -0.50
N VAL A 56 -13.48 1.74 -1.62
CA VAL A 56 -12.67 0.51 -1.65
C VAL A 56 -11.20 0.85 -1.46
N PHE A 57 -10.72 1.90 -2.13
CA PHE A 57 -9.35 2.38 -1.97
C PHE A 57 -9.06 2.83 -0.55
N TYR A 58 -9.95 3.65 0.04
CA TYR A 58 -9.78 4.12 1.42
C TYR A 58 -9.90 3.02 2.47
N LYS A 59 -10.60 1.92 2.17
CA LYS A 59 -10.67 0.76 3.05
C LYS A 59 -9.33 0.04 3.15
N HIS A 60 -8.64 -0.15 2.03
CA HIS A 60 -7.34 -0.87 1.98
C HIS A 60 -6.14 0.05 2.23
N CYS A 61 -6.27 1.32 1.87
CA CYS A 61 -5.24 2.35 2.01
C CYS A 61 -5.87 3.65 2.54
N PRO A 62 -6.17 3.73 3.84
CA PRO A 62 -6.61 4.99 4.46
C PRO A 62 -5.60 6.12 4.29
N GLU A 63 -4.31 5.80 4.07
CA GLU A 63 -3.22 6.73 3.80
C GLU A 63 -3.43 7.54 2.51
N LEU A 64 -4.29 7.08 1.59
CA LEU A 64 -4.67 7.85 0.39
C LEU A 64 -5.50 9.12 0.72
N ALA A 65 -5.95 9.28 1.98
CA ALA A 65 -6.77 10.43 2.38
C ALA A 65 -5.99 11.75 2.40
N GLN A 66 -4.68 11.71 2.65
CA GLN A 66 -3.84 12.89 2.78
C GLN A 66 -2.47 12.63 2.14
N PRO A 67 -1.94 13.57 1.32
CA PRO A 67 -0.57 13.48 0.84
C PRO A 67 0.43 13.96 1.91
N PRO A 68 1.66 13.39 1.96
CA PRO A 68 2.14 12.26 1.17
C PRO A 68 1.51 10.93 1.61
N VAL A 69 1.39 9.96 0.69
CA VAL A 69 0.78 8.65 0.97
C VAL A 69 1.78 7.80 1.78
N THR A 70 1.77 8.01 3.09
CA THR A 70 2.70 7.37 4.03
C THR A 70 1.96 6.84 5.25
N THR A 71 2.52 5.80 5.87
CA THR A 71 2.16 5.41 7.24
C THR A 71 2.37 6.58 8.22
N PRO A 72 1.78 6.53 9.43
CA PRO A 72 2.06 7.53 10.47
C PRO A 72 3.56 7.65 10.82
N SER A 73 4.33 6.58 10.60
CA SER A 73 5.78 6.54 10.80
C SER A 73 6.59 7.09 9.62
N GLY A 74 5.93 7.59 8.57
CA GLY A 74 6.57 8.21 7.40
C GLY A 74 7.04 7.24 6.32
N ILE A 75 6.74 5.94 6.44
CA ILE A 75 7.08 4.94 5.42
C ILE A 75 6.11 5.03 4.23
N PRO A 76 6.57 5.17 2.98
CA PRO A 76 5.73 5.20 1.78
C PRO A 76 4.86 3.95 1.63
N VAL A 77 3.59 4.17 1.28
CA VAL A 77 2.60 3.10 1.07
C VAL A 77 2.22 3.00 -0.41
N HIS A 78 2.35 1.82 -0.98
CA HIS A 78 1.95 1.53 -2.36
C HIS A 78 0.67 0.70 -2.41
N LEU A 79 -0.31 1.15 -3.19
CA LEU A 79 -1.54 0.40 -3.43
C LEU A 79 -1.29 -0.67 -4.50
N GLN A 80 -1.64 -1.93 -4.22
CA GLN A 80 -1.59 -3.01 -5.20
C GLN A 80 -2.95 -3.24 -5.86
N LEU A 81 -2.98 -3.29 -7.19
CA LEU A 81 -4.15 -3.69 -7.97
C LEU A 81 -3.93 -5.09 -8.55
N LEU A 82 -4.95 -5.94 -8.49
CA LEU A 82 -4.91 -7.29 -9.06
C LEU A 82 -6.14 -7.50 -9.94
N GLY A 83 -5.93 -7.80 -11.22
CA GLY A 83 -6.99 -8.00 -12.18
C GLY A 83 -6.48 -8.69 -13.44
N SER A 84 -7.41 -9.24 -14.23
CA SER A 84 -7.08 -9.94 -15.49
C SER A 84 -7.23 -9.03 -16.72
N ASP A 85 -8.08 -8.01 -16.64
CA ASP A 85 -8.29 -7.04 -17.72
C ASP A 85 -7.34 -5.84 -17.58
N PRO A 86 -6.37 -5.66 -18.50
CA PRO A 86 -5.47 -4.51 -18.48
C PRO A 86 -6.19 -3.17 -18.71
N THR A 87 -7.33 -3.16 -19.40
CA THR A 87 -8.14 -1.95 -19.62
C THR A 87 -8.79 -1.50 -18.32
N ALA A 88 -9.39 -2.44 -17.58
CA ALA A 88 -9.97 -2.16 -16.26
C ALA A 88 -8.91 -1.71 -15.25
N LEU A 89 -7.73 -2.36 -15.25
CA LEU A 89 -6.59 -1.97 -14.39
C LEU A 89 -6.07 -0.56 -14.70
N SER A 90 -5.82 -0.25 -15.98
CA SER A 90 -5.32 1.07 -16.38
C SER A 90 -6.34 2.18 -16.14
N GLY A 91 -7.64 1.89 -16.30
CA GLY A 91 -8.73 2.82 -15.95
C GLY A 91 -8.73 3.21 -14.47
N GLN A 92 -8.14 2.38 -13.60
CA GLN A 92 -8.00 2.67 -12.18
C GLN A 92 -6.81 3.59 -11.88
N CYS A 93 -5.81 3.66 -12.78
CA CYS A 93 -4.64 4.53 -12.69
C CYS A 93 -4.74 5.79 -13.57
N ALA A 94 -5.88 6.02 -14.22
CA ALA A 94 -6.07 7.17 -15.10
C ALA A 94 -6.17 8.50 -14.31
N PRO A 95 -5.83 9.65 -14.92
CA PRO A 95 -6.00 10.97 -14.31
C PRO A 95 -7.41 11.19 -13.76
N GLY A 96 -7.51 11.60 -12.49
CA GLY A 96 -8.79 11.78 -11.79
C GLY A 96 -9.37 10.49 -11.16
N SER A 97 -8.61 9.39 -11.15
CA SER A 97 -8.90 8.21 -10.32
C SER A 97 -8.40 8.39 -8.89
N GLN A 98 -9.06 7.75 -7.93
CA GLN A 98 -8.66 7.85 -6.53
C GLN A 98 -7.39 7.05 -6.22
N ALA A 99 -7.07 6.05 -7.03
CA ALA A 99 -5.82 5.30 -6.91
C ALA A 99 -4.63 6.04 -7.56
N TRP A 100 -4.88 6.89 -8.57
CA TRP A 100 -3.87 7.76 -9.16
C TRP A 100 -3.99 9.17 -8.61
N ARG A 101 -3.19 9.47 -7.60
CA ARG A 101 -2.96 10.85 -7.16
C ARG A 101 -1.51 11.18 -7.52
N GLY A 102 -1.24 11.34 -8.82
CA GLY A 102 0.10 11.66 -9.30
C GLY A 102 0.62 12.95 -8.68
N GLU A 103 1.75 12.85 -7.97
CA GLU A 103 2.58 13.99 -7.58
C GLU A 103 2.98 14.81 -8.82
N ARG A 104 2.89 16.13 -8.69
CA ARG A 104 3.75 17.08 -9.40
C ARG A 104 5.05 17.22 -8.63
#